data_AF-A0A950S7Z9-F1
#
_entry.id   AF-A0A950S7Z9-F1
#
_cell.length_a   1.000
_cell.length_b   1.000
_cell.length_c   1.000
_cell.angle_alpha   90.00
_cell.angle_beta   90.00
_cell.angle_gamma   90.00
#
_symmetry.space_group_name_H-M   'P 1'
#
loop_
_entity.id
_entity.type
_entity.pdbx_description
1 polymer ?
#
loop_
_entity_poly.entity_id
_entity_poly.type
_entity_poly.pdbx_seq_one_letter_code
_entity_poly.pdbx_strand_id
1 'polypeptide(L)'
;MPLEFSSYISYPHGNGIIKDFVEELRHHLTKRIESYISLKPFYDDERLGPGYRFNDMLSRSLCRSISMIVVYVPEYESRPYCLRELAAMEALQRRRLSLIGPHLEIPQGMIFPIVLRALETGAGELKLPSWITDQSQYSDFSRFQMGYGDIFESRDVILEIEKIGKAIRNLYDAFGHVADPCLDCDDFALPSEAAIESRLRLPRWSARFPGRTGESS
;
A
#
# COMPACT_ATOMS: atom_id res chain seq x y z
N MET A 1 15.55 -8.99 16.57
CA MET A 1 14.62 -9.21 15.44
C MET A 1 15.05 -8.28 14.32
N PRO A 2 15.23 -8.76 13.07
CA PRO A 2 15.82 -8.00 11.96
C PRO A 2 14.82 -7.11 11.18
N LEU A 3 13.56 -7.11 11.59
CA LEU A 3 12.55 -6.17 11.11
C LEU A 3 12.83 -4.77 11.68
N GLU A 4 12.85 -3.77 10.80
CA GLU A 4 13.23 -2.39 11.13
C GLU A 4 12.05 -1.42 11.08
N PHE A 5 10.99 -1.77 10.34
CA PHE A 5 9.86 -0.88 10.10
C PHE A 5 8.54 -1.59 10.38
N SER A 6 7.54 -0.84 10.84
CA SER A 6 6.20 -1.38 11.06
C SER A 6 5.47 -1.64 9.75
N SER A 7 5.70 -0.80 8.75
CA SER A 7 5.02 -0.88 7.46
C SER A 7 5.79 -0.13 6.38
N TYR A 8 5.80 -0.65 5.15
CA TYR A 8 6.21 0.09 3.97
C TYR A 8 4.99 0.71 3.28
N ILE A 9 4.99 2.02 2.98
CA ILE A 9 3.85 2.68 2.31
C ILE A 9 4.15 2.94 0.83
N SER A 10 3.40 2.31 -0.07
CA SER A 10 3.45 2.54 -1.53
C SER A 10 2.28 3.41 -1.98
N TYR A 11 2.58 4.44 -2.79
CA TYR A 11 1.59 5.38 -3.31
C TYR A 11 2.13 6.05 -4.59
N PRO A 12 1.26 6.63 -5.45
CA PRO A 12 1.75 7.34 -6.61
C PRO A 12 2.28 8.74 -6.23
N HIS A 13 3.56 8.99 -6.50
CA HIS A 13 4.19 10.30 -6.39
C HIS A 13 3.76 11.24 -7.53
N GLY A 14 3.49 12.50 -7.20
CA GLY A 14 3.29 13.59 -8.18
C GLY A 14 2.19 14.59 -7.81
N ASN A 15 1.13 14.14 -7.12
CA ASN A 15 0.05 15.01 -6.65
C ASN A 15 0.29 15.38 -5.18
N GLY A 16 0.42 16.67 -4.88
CA GLY A 16 0.61 17.18 -3.51
C GLY A 16 -0.44 16.66 -2.53
N ILE A 17 -1.69 16.54 -2.98
CA ILE A 17 -2.79 16.06 -2.14
C ILE A 17 -2.56 14.61 -1.66
N ILE A 18 -2.01 13.74 -2.52
CA ILE A 18 -1.72 12.35 -2.14
C ILE A 18 -0.54 12.33 -1.15
N LYS A 19 0.47 13.18 -1.37
CA LYS A 19 1.60 13.30 -0.44
C LYS A 19 1.11 13.76 0.94
N ASP A 20 0.31 14.83 1.01
CA ASP A 20 -0.25 15.36 2.26
C ASP A 20 -1.08 14.28 2.98
N PHE A 21 -1.93 13.54 2.25
CA PHE A 21 -2.68 12.42 2.81
C PHE A 21 -1.77 11.35 3.40
N VAL A 22 -0.71 10.96 2.68
CA VAL A 22 0.24 9.94 3.14
C VAL A 22 1.02 10.41 4.37
N GLU A 23 1.40 11.68 4.43
CA GLU A 23 2.08 12.27 5.59
C GLU A 23 1.21 12.24 6.84
N GLU A 24 -0.06 12.63 6.72
CA GLU A 24 -1.02 12.55 7.82
C GLU A 24 -1.35 11.10 8.21
N LEU A 25 -1.62 10.24 7.22
CA LEU A 25 -1.82 8.81 7.44
C LEU A 25 -0.66 8.22 8.23
N ARG A 26 0.58 8.55 7.85
CA ARG A 26 1.78 8.11 8.56
C ARG A 26 1.80 8.63 9.98
N HIS A 27 1.53 9.90 10.22
CA HIS A 27 1.52 10.48 11.57
C HIS A 27 0.53 9.75 12.48
N HIS A 28 -0.70 9.54 12.01
CA HIS A 28 -1.75 8.85 12.75
C HIS A 28 -1.44 7.35 12.95
N LEU A 29 -0.93 6.66 11.92
CA LEU A 29 -0.48 5.27 12.04
C LEU A 29 0.69 5.15 13.01
N THR A 30 1.68 6.03 12.96
CA THR A 30 2.86 6.01 13.84
C THR A 30 2.42 6.15 15.28
N LYS A 31 1.62 7.16 15.61
CA LYS A 31 1.08 7.34 16.97
C LYS A 31 0.32 6.10 17.45
N ARG A 32 -0.46 5.48 16.56
CA ARG A 32 -1.23 4.28 16.93
C ARG A 32 -0.31 3.07 17.12
N ILE A 33 0.65 2.85 16.24
CA ILE A 33 1.56 1.71 16.27
C ILE A 33 2.54 1.82 17.44
N GLU A 34 3.04 3.02 17.75
CA GLU A 34 3.93 3.28 18.90
C GLU A 34 3.30 2.87 20.24
N SER A 35 1.95 2.82 20.33
CA SER A 35 1.25 2.28 21.51
C SER A 35 1.36 0.76 21.66
N TYR A 36 1.71 0.05 20.58
CA TYR A 36 1.80 -1.40 20.52
C TYR A 36 3.24 -1.91 20.37
N ILE A 37 4.04 -1.29 19.50
CA ILE A 37 5.42 -1.70 19.15
C ILE A 37 6.30 -0.47 18.89
N SER A 38 7.60 -0.57 19.15
CA SER A 38 8.54 0.55 19.00
C SER A 38 9.04 0.78 17.56
N LEU A 39 8.42 0.16 16.57
CA LEU A 39 8.81 0.25 15.15
C LEU A 39 7.93 1.27 14.42
N LYS A 40 8.52 2.01 13.47
CA LYS A 40 7.85 3.10 12.74
C LYS A 40 7.58 2.73 11.29
N PRO A 41 6.55 3.32 10.65
CA PRO A 41 6.34 3.18 9.21
C PRO A 41 7.52 3.75 8.41
N PHE A 42 7.95 3.03 7.38
CA PHE A 42 8.83 3.54 6.33
C PHE A 42 8.00 4.04 5.14
N TYR A 43 8.43 5.17 4.59
CA TYR A 43 7.90 5.72 3.36
C TYR A 43 9.04 6.48 2.66
N ASP A 44 8.86 6.68 1.37
CA ASP A 44 9.85 7.32 0.52
C ASP A 44 9.53 8.82 0.38
N ASP A 45 10.10 9.64 1.28
CA ASP A 45 9.83 11.09 1.35
C ASP A 45 10.48 11.89 0.20
N GLU A 46 11.54 11.35 -0.40
CA GLU A 46 12.38 12.00 -1.39
C GLU A 46 12.80 11.05 -2.53
N ARG A 47 12.18 11.18 -3.71
CA ARG A 47 12.84 10.75 -4.97
C ARG A 47 13.27 11.94 -5.81
N LEU A 48 14.32 12.63 -5.39
CA LEU A 48 15.10 13.51 -6.27
C LEU A 48 16.57 13.06 -6.30
N GLY A 49 16.83 11.95 -7.00
CA GLY A 49 18.18 11.55 -7.40
C GLY A 49 18.21 10.25 -8.22
N PRO A 50 18.77 10.23 -9.44
CA PRO A 50 18.91 9.01 -10.23
C PRO A 50 20.06 8.12 -9.71
N GLY A 51 19.80 6.82 -9.47
CA GLY A 51 20.87 5.85 -9.17
C GLY A 51 20.40 4.43 -8.81
N TYR A 52 21.29 3.44 -9.01
CA TYR A 52 21.08 2.02 -8.70
C TYR A 52 20.89 1.75 -7.19
N ARG A 53 21.65 2.49 -6.36
CA ARG A 53 21.62 2.42 -4.88
C ARG A 53 20.25 2.75 -4.27
N PHE A 54 19.43 3.47 -5.02
CA PHE A 54 18.10 3.87 -4.59
C PHE A 54 17.14 2.67 -4.56
N ASN A 55 17.18 1.82 -5.58
CA ASN A 55 16.35 0.61 -5.63
C ASN A 55 16.72 -0.38 -4.52
N ASP A 56 18.00 -0.45 -4.14
CA ASP A 56 18.49 -1.33 -3.09
C ASP A 56 17.99 -0.89 -1.70
N MET A 57 17.97 0.41 -1.42
CA MET A 57 17.42 0.92 -0.16
C MET A 57 15.93 0.66 -0.08
N LEU A 58 15.20 0.93 -1.17
CA LEU A 58 13.76 0.73 -1.22
C LEU A 58 13.37 -0.75 -1.08
N SER A 59 14.08 -1.64 -1.78
CA SER A 59 13.84 -3.07 -1.70
C SER A 59 14.15 -3.59 -0.30
N ARG A 60 15.24 -3.12 0.32
CA ARG A 60 15.56 -3.44 1.72
C ARG A 60 14.51 -2.93 2.69
N SER A 61 14.05 -1.69 2.57
CA SER A 61 13.01 -1.16 3.46
C SER A 61 11.68 -1.90 3.31
N LEU A 62 11.29 -2.24 2.08
CA LEU A 62 10.13 -3.08 1.81
C LEU A 62 10.30 -4.46 2.47
N CYS A 63 11.46 -5.09 2.29
CA CYS A 63 11.74 -6.39 2.89
C CYS A 63 11.86 -6.33 4.41
N ARG A 64 12.40 -5.26 5.02
CA ARG A 64 12.55 -5.14 6.48
C ARG A 64 11.31 -4.58 7.18
N SER A 65 10.22 -4.35 6.45
CA SER A 65 8.93 -3.93 7.02
C SER A 65 8.09 -5.13 7.47
N ILE A 66 7.36 -5.00 8.58
CA ILE A 66 6.41 -6.03 9.05
C ILE A 66 5.25 -6.17 8.08
N SER A 67 4.67 -5.06 7.64
CA SER A 67 3.55 -5.04 6.69
C SER A 67 3.82 -4.10 5.51
N MET A 68 2.91 -4.09 4.54
CA MET A 68 2.93 -3.15 3.44
C MET A 68 1.56 -2.49 3.29
N ILE A 69 1.54 -1.20 3.05
CA ILE A 69 0.33 -0.41 2.87
C ILE A 69 0.34 0.13 1.44
N VAL A 70 -0.77 -0.02 0.73
CA VAL A 70 -0.94 0.55 -0.61
C VAL A 70 -1.98 1.65 -0.55
N VAL A 71 -1.58 2.89 -0.77
CA VAL A 71 -2.52 4.00 -0.94
C VAL A 71 -2.95 4.04 -2.41
N TYR A 72 -4.13 3.47 -2.65
CA TYR A 72 -4.68 3.30 -3.98
C TYR A 72 -5.43 4.56 -4.44
N VAL A 73 -5.05 4.99 -5.64
CA VAL A 73 -5.82 5.86 -6.53
C VAL A 73 -5.73 5.26 -7.94
N PRO A 74 -6.62 5.59 -8.90
CA PRO A 74 -6.59 4.96 -10.23
C PRO A 74 -5.25 5.10 -10.97
N GLU A 75 -4.50 6.17 -10.70
CA GLU A 75 -3.18 6.39 -11.27
C GLU A 75 -2.16 5.31 -10.86
N TYR A 76 -2.34 4.64 -9.73
CA TYR A 76 -1.43 3.60 -9.22
C TYR A 76 -1.16 2.50 -10.26
N GLU A 77 -2.19 2.08 -11.01
CA GLU A 77 -2.08 1.04 -12.04
C GLU A 77 -1.38 1.51 -13.32
N SER A 78 -1.20 2.83 -13.48
CA SER A 78 -0.52 3.41 -14.64
C SER A 78 0.98 3.65 -14.41
N ARG A 79 1.44 3.51 -13.16
CA ARG A 79 2.81 3.80 -12.74
C ARG A 79 3.64 2.50 -12.65
N PRO A 80 4.64 2.30 -13.53
CA PRO A 80 5.46 1.08 -13.50
C PRO A 80 6.12 0.81 -12.14
N TYR A 81 6.58 1.84 -11.42
CA TYR A 81 7.17 1.65 -10.09
C TYR A 81 6.15 1.14 -9.06
N CYS A 82 4.94 1.69 -9.01
CA CYS A 82 3.85 1.21 -8.14
C CYS A 82 3.57 -0.28 -8.39
N LEU A 83 3.49 -0.67 -9.66
CA LEU A 83 3.25 -2.07 -10.03
C LEU A 83 4.42 -2.99 -9.67
N ARG A 84 5.67 -2.51 -9.75
CA ARG A 84 6.86 -3.25 -9.32
C ARG A 84 6.87 -3.45 -7.81
N GLU A 85 6.53 -2.41 -7.05
CA GLU A 85 6.40 -2.47 -5.60
C GLU A 85 5.29 -3.45 -5.20
N LEU A 86 4.09 -3.33 -5.78
CA LEU A 86 2.99 -4.25 -5.52
C LEU A 86 3.36 -5.72 -5.81
N ALA A 87 4.01 -5.98 -6.95
CA ALA A 87 4.47 -7.33 -7.28
C ALA A 87 5.50 -7.86 -6.28
N ALA A 88 6.41 -7.00 -5.80
CA ALA A 88 7.37 -7.35 -4.76
C ALA A 88 6.68 -7.64 -3.41
N MET A 89 5.68 -6.84 -3.04
CA MET A 89 4.86 -7.04 -1.83
C MET A 89 4.12 -8.38 -1.86
N GLU A 90 3.48 -8.73 -2.97
CA GLU A 90 2.77 -10.00 -3.12
C GLU A 90 3.71 -11.22 -3.04
N ALA A 91 4.90 -11.12 -3.63
CA ALA A 91 5.92 -12.16 -3.52
C ALA A 91 6.38 -12.33 -2.06
N LEU A 92 6.65 -11.22 -1.38
CA LEU A 92 7.08 -11.21 0.02
C LEU A 92 5.98 -11.73 0.96
N GLN A 93 4.73 -11.31 0.75
CA GLN A 93 3.57 -11.81 1.50
C GLN A 93 3.44 -13.32 1.38
N ARG A 94 3.46 -13.88 0.16
CA ARG A 94 3.34 -15.33 -0.04
C ARG A 94 4.41 -16.11 0.72
N ARG A 95 5.66 -15.64 0.64
CA ARG A 95 6.79 -16.26 1.34
C ARG A 95 6.67 -16.13 2.87
N ARG A 96 6.24 -14.98 3.38
CA ARG A 96 6.16 -14.77 4.83
C ARG A 96 4.98 -15.47 5.46
N LEU A 97 3.84 -15.50 4.78
CA LEU A 97 2.68 -16.24 5.25
C LEU A 97 2.95 -17.74 5.33
N SER A 98 3.84 -18.31 4.51
CA SER A 98 4.26 -19.71 4.69
C SER A 98 5.10 -19.95 5.95
N LEU A 99 5.71 -18.89 6.51
CA LEU A 99 6.49 -18.95 7.75
C LEU A 99 5.59 -18.70 8.98
N ILE A 100 4.81 -17.62 8.95
CA ILE A 100 4.04 -17.16 10.12
C ILE A 100 2.60 -17.66 10.15
N GLY A 101 2.08 -18.23 9.07
CA GLY A 101 0.69 -18.66 8.95
C GLY A 101 0.18 -19.51 10.11
N PRO A 102 0.95 -20.52 10.59
CA PRO A 102 0.58 -21.31 11.78
C PRO A 102 0.50 -20.52 13.10
N HIS A 103 1.10 -19.33 13.14
CA HIS A 103 1.16 -18.46 14.32
C HIS A 103 0.19 -17.27 14.24
N LEU A 104 -0.60 -17.16 13.17
CA LEU A 104 -1.62 -16.13 13.04
C LEU A 104 -2.92 -16.60 13.69
N GLU A 105 -3.39 -15.83 14.68
CA GLU A 105 -4.70 -16.06 15.31
C GLU A 105 -5.86 -15.87 14.33
N ILE A 106 -5.70 -14.94 13.38
CA ILE A 106 -6.69 -14.60 12.36
C ILE A 106 -5.99 -14.65 11.00
N PRO A 107 -6.49 -15.42 10.02
CA PRO A 107 -5.98 -15.38 8.66
C PRO A 107 -6.13 -13.96 8.09
N GLN A 108 -5.01 -13.27 7.94
CA GLN A 108 -4.96 -11.91 7.42
C GLN A 108 -3.78 -11.75 6.47
N GLY A 109 -3.96 -10.87 5.49
CA GLY A 109 -2.87 -10.43 4.63
C GLY A 109 -1.85 -9.58 5.40
N MET A 110 -0.74 -9.33 4.73
CA MET A 110 0.28 -8.38 5.15
C MET A 110 0.25 -7.10 4.32
N ILE A 111 -0.49 -7.11 3.21
CA ILE A 111 -0.78 -5.96 2.36
C ILE A 111 -2.10 -5.35 2.83
N PHE A 112 -2.09 -4.07 3.16
CA PHE A 112 -3.28 -3.31 3.57
C PHE A 112 -3.60 -2.24 2.52
N PRO A 113 -4.56 -2.49 1.62
CA PRO A 113 -5.00 -1.49 0.65
C PRO A 113 -5.84 -0.40 1.34
N ILE A 114 -5.48 0.86 1.12
CA ILE A 114 -6.23 2.06 1.51
C ILE A 114 -6.70 2.74 0.23
N VAL A 115 -8.00 2.68 -0.03
CA VAL A 115 -8.61 3.28 -1.22
C VAL A 115 -8.85 4.76 -0.97
N LEU A 116 -7.95 5.61 -1.45
CA LEU A 116 -8.07 7.06 -1.33
C LEU A 116 -8.98 7.66 -2.41
N ARG A 117 -8.91 7.10 -3.63
CA ARG A 117 -9.83 7.46 -4.73
C ARG A 117 -10.15 6.21 -5.53
N ALA A 118 -11.38 6.12 -6.00
CA ALA A 118 -11.82 5.08 -6.92
C ALA A 118 -12.79 5.69 -7.93
N LEU A 119 -12.94 5.02 -9.07
CA LEU A 119 -14.00 5.35 -10.02
C LEU A 119 -15.30 4.74 -9.51
N GLU A 120 -16.38 5.51 -9.50
CA GLU A 120 -17.70 4.95 -9.21
C GLU A 120 -18.29 4.32 -10.46
N THR A 121 -18.98 3.19 -10.28
CA THR A 121 -19.93 2.67 -11.28
C THR A 121 -21.22 3.48 -11.19
N GLY A 122 -22.05 3.42 -12.22
CA GLY A 122 -23.35 4.13 -12.24
C GLY A 122 -24.34 3.70 -11.13
N ALA A 123 -23.99 2.69 -10.32
CA ALA A 123 -24.79 2.20 -9.20
C ALA A 123 -24.25 2.62 -7.81
N GLY A 124 -23.23 3.50 -7.76
CA GLY A 124 -22.60 3.91 -6.51
C GLY A 124 -21.64 2.88 -5.93
N GLU A 125 -21.25 1.86 -6.71
CA GLU A 125 -20.22 0.90 -6.31
C GLU A 125 -18.83 1.39 -6.74
N LEU A 126 -17.81 1.13 -5.93
CA LEU A 126 -16.44 1.45 -6.31
C LEU A 126 -15.93 0.43 -7.32
N LYS A 127 -15.45 0.91 -8.45
CA LYS A 127 -14.69 0.12 -9.41
C LYS A 127 -13.23 0.03 -8.93
N LEU A 128 -12.94 -1.08 -8.25
CA LEU A 128 -11.62 -1.41 -7.74
C LEU A 128 -10.97 -2.53 -8.57
N PRO A 129 -9.64 -2.58 -8.64
CA PRO A 129 -8.92 -3.71 -9.22
C PRO A 129 -9.17 -4.99 -8.43
N SER A 130 -9.14 -6.13 -9.13
CA SER A 130 -9.41 -7.43 -8.49
C SER A 130 -8.43 -7.72 -7.35
N TRP A 131 -7.17 -7.30 -7.46
CA TRP A 131 -6.17 -7.50 -6.40
C TRP A 131 -6.52 -6.78 -5.07
N ILE A 132 -7.41 -5.78 -5.09
CA ILE A 132 -7.97 -5.16 -3.89
C ILE A 132 -9.20 -5.94 -3.41
N THR A 133 -10.12 -6.26 -4.30
CA THR A 133 -11.39 -6.91 -3.93
C THR A 133 -11.20 -8.36 -3.48
N ASP A 134 -10.25 -9.07 -4.07
CA ASP A 134 -9.96 -10.47 -3.77
C ASP A 134 -9.30 -10.62 -2.39
N GLN A 135 -8.65 -9.57 -1.89
CA GLN A 135 -8.00 -9.58 -0.57
C GLN A 135 -8.98 -9.43 0.60
N SER A 136 -10.29 -9.25 0.34
CA SER A 136 -11.40 -9.16 1.30
C SER A 136 -11.31 -8.06 2.38
N GLN A 137 -10.16 -7.39 2.55
CA GLN A 137 -9.92 -6.37 3.56
C GLN A 137 -9.19 -5.18 2.92
N TYR A 138 -9.94 -4.13 2.59
CA TYR A 138 -9.39 -2.82 2.24
C TYR A 138 -10.13 -1.76 3.05
N SER A 139 -9.43 -0.66 3.34
CA SER A 139 -10.04 0.49 4.00
C SER A 139 -10.48 1.53 2.97
N ASP A 140 -11.77 1.84 2.93
CA ASP A 140 -12.35 2.82 2.00
C ASP A 140 -12.26 4.24 2.57
N PHE A 141 -11.31 5.01 2.07
CA PHE A 141 -11.13 6.42 2.40
C PHE A 141 -11.69 7.35 1.30
N SER A 142 -12.20 6.79 0.19
CA SER A 142 -12.65 7.56 -0.97
C SER A 142 -13.88 8.43 -0.69
N ARG A 143 -14.61 8.09 0.37
CA ARG A 143 -15.79 8.81 0.86
C ARG A 143 -15.44 10.12 1.56
N PHE A 144 -14.18 10.30 1.97
CA PHE A 144 -13.75 11.51 2.66
C PHE A 144 -13.29 12.55 1.63
N GLN A 145 -13.94 13.71 1.63
CA GLN A 145 -13.54 14.83 0.77
C GLN A 145 -12.25 15.45 1.29
N MET A 146 -11.16 15.28 0.55
CA MET A 146 -9.91 15.98 0.83
C MET A 146 -10.12 17.48 0.65
N GLY A 147 -9.98 18.26 1.74
CA GLY A 147 -10.10 19.72 1.74
C GLY A 147 -11.20 20.33 2.62
N TYR A 148 -12.07 19.51 3.24
CA TYR A 148 -13.05 19.97 4.24
C TYR A 148 -12.87 19.21 5.56
N GLY A 149 -12.25 19.87 6.54
CA GLY A 149 -11.97 19.29 7.87
C GLY A 149 -10.78 18.33 7.89
N ASP A 150 -10.28 18.03 9.09
CA ASP A 150 -9.25 17.02 9.28
C ASP A 150 -9.90 15.63 9.20
N ILE A 151 -9.73 14.94 8.06
CA ILE A 151 -10.29 13.61 7.84
C ILE A 151 -9.87 12.61 8.93
N PHE A 152 -8.72 12.83 9.57
CA PHE A 152 -8.17 11.95 10.59
C PHE A 152 -8.81 12.17 11.97
N GLU A 153 -9.66 13.18 12.13
CA GLU A 153 -10.56 13.33 13.28
C GLU A 153 -11.85 12.51 13.14
N SER A 154 -12.16 12.03 11.92
CA SER A 154 -13.32 11.18 11.69
C SER A 154 -13.22 9.89 12.50
N ARG A 155 -14.26 9.57 13.26
CA ARG A 155 -14.35 8.32 14.02
C ARG A 155 -14.12 7.09 13.14
N ASP A 156 -14.64 7.09 11.91
CA ASP A 156 -14.50 5.97 10.99
C ASP A 156 -13.04 5.79 10.55
N VAL A 157 -12.34 6.89 10.23
CA VAL A 157 -10.90 6.87 9.90
C VAL A 157 -10.07 6.38 11.09
N ILE A 158 -10.36 6.87 12.29
CA ILE A 158 -9.66 6.44 13.51
C ILE A 158 -9.85 4.93 13.73
N LEU A 159 -11.05 4.40 13.50
CA LEU A 159 -11.32 2.96 13.63
C LEU A 159 -10.60 2.14 12.56
N GLU A 160 -10.53 2.61 11.31
CA GLU A 160 -9.74 1.95 10.26
C GLU A 160 -8.24 1.91 10.60
N ILE A 161 -7.68 3.03 11.06
CA ILE A 161 -6.28 3.10 11.50
C ILE A 161 -6.03 2.19 12.71
N GLU A 162 -7.00 2.08 13.63
CA GLU A 162 -6.92 1.15 14.75
C GLU A 162 -6.90 -0.32 14.31
N LYS A 163 -7.73 -0.68 13.32
CA LYS A 163 -7.73 -2.04 12.74
C LYS A 163 -6.38 -2.36 12.12
N ILE A 164 -5.83 -1.45 11.32
CA ILE A 164 -4.50 -1.63 10.71
C ILE A 164 -3.42 -1.77 11.78
N GLY A 165 -3.43 -0.92 12.81
CA GLY A 165 -2.46 -1.00 13.91
C GLY A 165 -2.49 -2.33 14.67
N LYS A 166 -3.70 -2.85 14.97
CA LYS A 166 -3.87 -4.18 15.60
C LYS A 166 -3.41 -5.31 14.68
N ALA A 167 -3.73 -5.22 13.39
CA ALA A 167 -3.27 -6.21 12.41
C ALA A 167 -1.73 -6.26 12.34
N ILE A 168 -1.06 -5.11 12.31
CA ILE A 168 0.41 -5.01 12.35
C ILE A 168 0.98 -5.59 13.64
N ARG A 169 0.34 -5.34 14.80
CA ARG A 169 0.76 -5.94 16.07
C ARG A 169 0.66 -7.47 16.03
N ASN A 170 -0.43 -8.02 15.50
CA ASN A 170 -0.59 -9.47 15.37
C ASN A 170 0.49 -10.08 14.46
N LEU A 171 0.83 -9.41 13.35
CA LEU A 171 1.95 -9.82 12.49
C LEU A 171 3.27 -9.78 13.25
N TYR A 172 3.53 -8.72 14.02
CA TYR A 172 4.74 -8.58 14.83
C TYR A 172 4.91 -9.74 15.82
N ASP A 173 3.85 -10.07 16.55
CA ASP A 173 3.86 -11.18 17.51
C ASP A 173 4.11 -12.51 16.81
N ALA A 174 3.46 -12.76 15.67
CA ALA A 174 3.69 -13.96 14.87
C ALA A 174 5.13 -14.07 14.34
N PHE A 175 5.76 -12.96 13.96
CA PHE A 175 7.18 -12.92 13.59
C PHE A 175 8.13 -13.22 14.75
N GLY A 176 7.69 -12.99 16.00
CA GLY A 176 8.45 -13.37 17.20
C GLY A 176 8.66 -14.88 17.36
N HIS A 177 7.88 -15.69 16.65
CA HIS A 177 7.90 -17.16 16.76
C HIS A 177 8.69 -17.87 15.65
N VAL A 178 9.16 -17.16 14.63
CA VAL A 178 9.87 -17.76 13.49
C VAL A 178 11.36 -17.40 13.48
N ALA A 179 12.14 -18.20 12.77
CA ALA A 179 13.52 -17.84 12.42
C ALA A 179 13.53 -16.57 11.55
N ASP A 180 14.71 -15.97 11.37
CA ASP A 180 14.93 -14.70 10.69
C ASP A 180 14.01 -14.45 9.46
N PRO A 181 12.97 -13.61 9.57
CA PRO A 181 12.04 -13.31 8.48
C PRO A 181 12.63 -12.39 7.40
N CYS A 182 13.88 -11.99 7.57
CA CYS A 182 14.66 -11.08 6.73
C CYS A 182 15.96 -11.70 6.21
N LEU A 183 16.12 -13.02 6.29
CA LEU A 183 17.36 -13.75 5.94
C LEU A 183 17.95 -13.40 4.56
N ASP A 184 17.10 -13.07 3.59
CA ASP A 184 17.43 -12.77 2.19
C ASP A 184 17.10 -11.31 1.80
N CYS A 185 16.84 -10.43 2.78
CA CYS A 185 16.51 -9.04 2.48
C CYS A 185 17.67 -8.27 1.84
N ASP A 186 18.91 -8.73 2.00
CA ASP A 186 20.07 -8.09 1.38
C ASP A 186 20.16 -8.35 -0.13
N ASP A 187 19.62 -9.47 -0.60
CA ASP A 187 19.52 -9.86 -2.01
C ASP A 187 18.14 -9.55 -2.61
N PHE A 188 17.19 -9.08 -1.79
CA PHE A 188 15.84 -8.77 -2.24
C PHE A 188 15.86 -7.55 -3.16
N ALA A 189 15.31 -7.71 -4.36
CA ALA A 189 15.25 -6.68 -5.38
C ALA A 189 13.82 -6.54 -5.92
N LEU A 190 13.46 -5.31 -6.30
CA LEU A 190 12.22 -5.09 -7.03
C LEU A 190 12.26 -5.80 -8.40
N PRO A 191 11.15 -6.40 -8.85
CA PRO A 191 11.07 -7.00 -10.17
C PRO A 191 11.36 -5.96 -11.25
N SER A 192 11.87 -6.39 -12.41
CA SER A 192 12.09 -5.49 -13.55
C SER A 192 10.76 -5.05 -14.18
N GLU A 193 10.79 -4.00 -15.01
CA GLU A 193 9.60 -3.60 -15.77
C GLU A 193 9.11 -4.70 -16.72
N ALA A 194 10.02 -5.46 -17.32
CA ALA A 194 9.67 -6.62 -18.15
C ALA A 194 8.91 -7.69 -17.35
N ALA A 195 9.27 -7.90 -16.08
CA ALA A 195 8.60 -8.88 -15.22
C ALA A 195 7.17 -8.48 -14.85
N ILE A 196 6.80 -7.19 -14.94
CA ILE A 196 5.45 -6.68 -14.68
C ILE A 196 4.69 -6.31 -15.97
N GLU A 197 5.22 -6.65 -17.15
CA GLU A 197 4.66 -6.22 -18.43
C GLU A 197 3.20 -6.69 -18.62
N SER A 198 2.87 -7.90 -18.14
CA SER A 198 1.49 -8.41 -18.18
C SER A 198 0.51 -7.53 -17.39
N ARG A 199 0.97 -6.87 -16.32
CA ARG A 199 0.17 -5.93 -15.52
C ARG A 199 0.02 -4.58 -16.21
N LEU A 200 1.03 -4.13 -16.94
CA LEU A 200 0.99 -2.89 -17.75
C LEU A 200 0.06 -2.99 -18.96
N ARG A 201 -0.20 -4.21 -19.45
CA ARG A 201 -1.07 -4.51 -20.60
C ARG A 201 -2.55 -4.64 -20.24
N LEU A 202 -2.93 -4.57 -18.96
CA LEU A 202 -4.34 -4.39 -18.59
C LEU A 202 -4.84 -3.09 -19.25
N PRO A 203 -6.09 -3.06 -19.76
CA PRO A 203 -6.54 -1.98 -20.60
C PRO A 203 -6.37 -0.65 -19.86
N ARG A 204 -5.39 0.14 -20.31
CA ARG A 204 -5.26 1.55 -19.94
C ARG A 204 -6.63 2.15 -20.19
N TRP A 205 -7.31 2.54 -19.13
CA TRP A 205 -8.63 3.14 -19.24
C TRP A 205 -8.46 4.43 -20.03
N SER A 206 -8.71 4.38 -21.34
CA SER A 206 -8.91 5.56 -22.14
C SER A 206 -10.18 6.19 -21.57
N ALA A 207 -10.02 7.25 -20.78
CA ALA A 207 -11.13 8.11 -20.45
C ALA A 207 -11.65 8.69 -21.77
N ARG A 208 -12.59 8.00 -22.41
CA ARG A 208 -13.45 8.63 -23.40
C ARG A 208 -14.34 9.57 -22.61
N PHE A 209 -13.94 10.83 -22.54
CA PHE A 209 -14.80 11.91 -22.08
C PHE A 209 -16.09 11.87 -22.90
N PRO A 210 -17.26 11.61 -22.29
CA PRO A 210 -18.53 11.72 -22.99
C PRO A 210 -18.85 13.22 -23.10
N GLY A 211 -18.44 13.86 -24.20
CA GLY A 211 -18.64 15.30 -24.34
C GLY A 211 -18.28 15.93 -25.68
N ARG A 212 -18.19 15.15 -26.77
CA ARG A 212 -18.07 15.74 -28.11
C ARG A 212 -18.93 14.98 -29.11
N THR A 213 -20.25 15.12 -28.97
CA THR A 213 -21.15 15.00 -30.11
C THR A 213 -20.87 16.21 -30.99
N GLY A 214 -20.12 15.99 -32.07
CA GLY A 214 -20.06 16.94 -33.16
C GLY A 214 -21.43 16.95 -33.85
N GLU A 215 -22.25 17.94 -33.53
CA GLU A 215 -23.27 18.41 -34.45
C GLU A 215 -22.54 19.21 -35.54
N SER A 216 -22.40 18.58 -36.70
CA SER A 216 -22.12 19.29 -37.96
C SER A 216 -23.45 19.38 -38.71
N SER A 217 -24.03 20.58 -38.67
CA SER A 217 -24.99 21.07 -39.67
C SER A 217 -24.26 21.48 -40.95
#